data_AF-A0A7X6YGN4-F1
#
_entry.id   AF-A0A7X6YGN4-F1
#
_cell.length_a   1.000
_cell.length_b   1.000
_cell.length_c   1.000
_cell.angle_alpha   90.00
_cell.angle_beta   90.00
_cell.angle_gamma   90.00
#
_symmetry.space_group_name_H-M   'P 1'
#
loop_
_entity.id
_entity.type
_entity.pdbx_description
1 polymer ?
#
loop_
_entity_poly.entity_id
_entity_poly.type
_entity_poly.pdbx_seq_one_letter_code
_entity_poly.pdbx_strand_id
1 'polypeptide(L)'
;MNIRKPHIALGQPRAFGCRGRSVALVAGLLVVLAGCVAPAPEHAGGQIHRHNWWNYYARGLWFMKEGRTGEAASDFRRSLGVERGARLRNSRDMWRARTYGLHFVEAYFPNRELGVCLYELGKYEEAERYLEISLGQEPSGRAKHYLNLARHKKMAGMRLPPPEIKVVSGDGFSYTRERGLTVKGEASGPGLISGLTVGGRAEFIELAAPAMPFERRLRLAAGTKTFRVVARDLLGRQTVRDVVRVADWQPPCFSVRGGAAKNGEWTVAGVCRDDFGVAEIKLDGKMVFSGEGGGIFEVPVELRVPAAGATLSAVDRAGNRLECRIDAAALAQVEAESYMLARAAAVRAGQSSGWSYMERVESWSCGLGRGGCGHAGFRA
;
A
#
# COMPACT_ATOMS: atom_id res chain seq x y z
N MET A 1 0.97 37.29 -14.30
CA MET A 1 2.45 37.24 -14.12
C MET A 1 3.03 35.95 -14.69
N ASN A 2 3.61 36.05 -15.88
CA ASN A 2 4.08 34.92 -16.69
C ASN A 2 5.58 35.13 -16.93
N ILE A 3 6.44 34.40 -16.20
CA ILE A 3 7.90 34.60 -16.23
C ILE A 3 8.48 33.73 -17.36
N ARG A 4 8.82 34.37 -18.47
CA ARG A 4 9.58 33.79 -19.58
C ARG A 4 11.04 33.59 -19.14
N LYS A 5 11.57 32.38 -19.33
CA LYS A 5 13.01 32.10 -19.22
C LYS A 5 13.74 32.55 -20.50
N PRO A 6 14.91 33.21 -20.42
CA PRO A 6 15.71 33.51 -21.59
C PRO A 6 16.60 32.34 -22.01
N HIS A 7 16.71 32.15 -23.32
CA HIS A 7 17.65 31.28 -24.00
C HIS A 7 19.09 31.80 -23.82
N ILE A 8 20.00 30.93 -23.40
CA ILE A 8 21.45 31.20 -23.35
C ILE A 8 22.08 30.60 -24.62
N ALA A 9 22.71 31.46 -25.41
CA ALA A 9 23.45 31.11 -26.62
C ALA A 9 24.82 30.51 -26.29
N LEU A 10 25.17 29.41 -26.96
CA LEU A 10 26.47 28.76 -26.90
C LEU A 10 27.49 29.53 -27.75
N GLY A 11 28.45 30.18 -27.09
CA GLY A 11 29.60 30.82 -27.73
C GLY A 11 30.72 29.81 -28.02
N GLN A 12 31.33 29.93 -29.20
CA GLN A 12 32.47 29.12 -29.66
C GLN A 12 33.75 29.38 -28.84
N PRO A 13 34.64 28.38 -28.69
CA PRO A 13 35.91 28.55 -28.00
C PRO A 13 36.96 29.20 -28.91
N ARG A 14 37.61 30.25 -28.41
CA ARG A 14 38.84 30.81 -28.98
C ARG A 14 40.05 30.01 -28.49
N ALA A 15 40.88 29.57 -29.42
CA ALA A 15 42.20 29.04 -29.15
C ALA A 15 43.14 30.14 -28.61
N PHE A 16 43.77 29.88 -27.47
CA PHE A 16 44.91 30.66 -26.97
C PHE A 16 46.08 29.72 -26.67
N GLY A 17 47.25 30.14 -27.16
CA GLY A 17 48.48 29.37 -27.21
C GLY A 17 49.26 29.30 -25.91
N CYS A 18 49.92 28.15 -25.76
CA CYS A 18 51.34 27.99 -25.49
C CYS A 18 52.06 29.08 -24.67
N ARG A 19 52.40 28.76 -23.41
CA ARG A 19 53.77 28.58 -22.89
C ARG A 19 53.78 28.65 -21.35
N GLY A 20 54.37 27.62 -20.73
CA GLY A 20 54.96 27.73 -19.40
C GLY A 20 54.15 27.18 -18.22
N ARG A 21 53.87 25.87 -18.15
CA ARG A 21 53.52 25.18 -16.88
C ARG A 21 53.94 23.71 -16.90
N SER A 22 55.25 23.44 -16.97
CA SER A 22 55.79 22.07 -16.92
C SER A 22 56.40 21.67 -15.57
N VAL A 23 56.19 22.44 -14.49
CA VAL A 23 56.72 22.09 -13.15
C VAL A 23 55.62 21.82 -12.11
N ALA A 24 54.35 22.16 -12.37
CA ALA A 24 53.26 21.96 -11.41
C ALA A 24 52.52 20.60 -11.53
N LEU A 25 52.84 19.78 -12.54
CA LEU A 25 52.08 18.54 -12.85
C LEU A 25 52.69 17.26 -12.24
N VAL A 26 53.90 17.31 -11.68
CA VAL A 26 54.53 16.14 -11.04
C VAL A 26 54.28 16.10 -9.53
N ALA A 27 54.07 17.25 -8.87
CA ALA A 27 53.78 17.29 -7.43
C ALA A 27 52.32 16.94 -7.08
N GLY A 28 51.37 17.18 -7.99
CA GLY A 28 49.95 16.84 -7.79
C GLY A 28 49.62 15.36 -7.94
N LEU A 29 50.45 14.59 -8.66
CA LEU A 29 50.22 13.16 -8.92
C LEU A 29 50.71 12.27 -7.77
N LEU A 30 51.71 12.71 -6.99
CA LEU A 30 52.22 11.96 -5.83
C LEU A 30 51.34 12.09 -4.57
N VAL A 31 50.58 13.18 -4.43
CA VAL A 31 49.67 13.37 -3.28
C VAL A 31 48.37 12.54 -3.43
N VAL A 32 47.96 12.23 -4.66
CA VAL A 32 46.78 11.37 -4.91
C VAL A 32 47.10 9.87 -4.69
N LEU A 33 48.37 9.45 -4.82
CA LEU A 33 48.80 8.08 -4.53
C LEU A 33 49.11 7.82 -3.05
N ALA A 34 49.30 8.87 -2.25
CA ALA A 34 49.44 8.77 -0.79
C ALA A 34 48.08 8.86 -0.04
N GLY A 35 46.97 8.89 -0.78
CA GLY A 35 45.62 8.92 -0.24
C GLY A 35 45.24 7.60 0.42
N CYS A 36 45.33 7.56 1.75
CA CYS A 36 44.58 6.64 2.62
C CYS A 36 44.83 5.13 2.41
N VAL A 37 46.09 4.70 2.32
CA VAL A 37 46.40 3.31 2.71
C VAL A 37 46.27 3.23 4.23
N ALA A 38 45.08 2.90 4.71
CA ALA A 38 44.88 2.53 6.10
C ALA A 38 45.90 1.42 6.42
N PRO A 39 46.67 1.52 7.53
CA PRO A 39 47.64 0.50 7.88
C PRO A 39 46.93 -0.86 7.89
N ALA A 40 47.55 -1.85 7.24
CA ALA A 40 47.03 -3.20 7.24
C ALA A 40 46.75 -3.60 8.71
N PRO A 41 45.58 -4.17 9.01
CA PRO A 41 45.25 -4.56 10.38
C PRO A 41 46.39 -5.43 10.90
N GLU A 42 46.85 -5.12 12.12
CA GLU A 42 48.12 -5.57 12.72
C GLU A 42 48.31 -7.10 12.77
N HIS A 43 47.32 -7.90 12.34
CA HIS A 43 47.27 -9.36 12.43
C HIS A 43 46.75 -10.08 11.17
N ALA A 44 46.89 -9.48 9.97
CA ALA A 44 46.52 -10.13 8.70
C ALA A 44 47.28 -11.44 8.38
N GLY A 45 48.27 -11.84 9.19
CA GLY A 45 49.13 -13.01 8.94
C GLY A 45 48.87 -14.24 9.81
N GLY A 46 47.79 -14.27 10.58
CA GLY A 46 47.33 -15.51 11.24
C GLY A 46 47.97 -15.89 12.58
N GLN A 47 49.03 -15.21 13.05
CA GLN A 47 49.55 -15.45 14.40
C GLN A 47 48.72 -14.71 15.47
N ILE A 48 48.17 -15.47 16.43
CA ILE A 48 47.44 -14.90 17.55
C ILE A 48 48.41 -14.52 18.66
N HIS A 49 48.40 -13.24 19.01
CA HIS A 49 49.12 -12.72 20.15
C HIS A 49 48.23 -12.81 21.39
N ARG A 50 48.77 -13.19 22.55
CA ARG A 50 48.10 -13.12 23.88
C ARG A 50 46.78 -13.92 24.05
N HIS A 51 46.30 -14.62 23.03
CA HIS A 51 45.13 -15.51 23.06
C HIS A 51 43.87 -14.88 23.67
N ASN A 52 43.57 -13.61 23.37
CA ASN A 52 42.35 -12.93 23.82
C ASN A 52 41.21 -13.09 22.80
N TRP A 53 39.94 -13.05 23.24
CA TRP A 53 38.78 -13.24 22.35
C TRP A 53 38.78 -12.31 21.13
N TRP A 54 39.20 -11.05 21.29
CA TRP A 54 39.21 -10.08 20.20
C TRP A 54 40.26 -10.38 19.13
N ASN A 55 41.35 -11.08 19.48
CA ASN A 55 42.37 -11.49 18.52
C ASN A 55 41.85 -12.65 17.65
N TYR A 56 41.13 -13.59 18.26
CA TYR A 56 40.40 -14.63 17.52
C TYR A 56 39.34 -14.02 16.62
N TYR A 57 38.56 -13.07 17.11
CA TYR A 57 37.53 -12.39 16.30
C TYR A 57 38.13 -11.66 15.09
N ALA A 58 39.17 -10.85 15.31
CA ALA A 58 39.84 -10.13 14.23
C ALA A 58 40.44 -11.08 13.17
N ARG A 59 41.07 -12.18 13.59
CA ARG A 59 41.60 -13.19 12.69
C ARG A 59 40.49 -13.96 11.96
N GLY A 60 39.37 -14.26 12.64
CA GLY A 60 38.18 -14.87 12.03
C GLY A 60 37.59 -14.00 10.93
N LEU A 61 37.50 -12.67 11.15
CA LEU A 61 37.10 -11.72 10.10
C LEU A 61 38.06 -11.72 8.92
N TRP A 62 39.37 -11.83 9.17
CA TRP A 62 40.37 -11.95 8.11
C TRP A 62 40.19 -13.27 7.31
N PHE A 63 40.08 -14.42 7.99
CA PHE A 63 39.82 -15.69 7.34
C PHE A 63 38.53 -15.68 6.49
N MET A 64 37.47 -15.03 6.97
CA MET A 64 36.23 -14.89 6.20
C MET A 64 36.46 -14.09 4.90
N LYS A 65 37.27 -13.02 4.93
CA LYS A 65 37.62 -12.24 3.74
C LYS A 65 38.43 -13.05 2.72
N GLU A 66 39.26 -13.97 3.19
CA GLU A 66 40.06 -14.89 2.36
C GLU A 66 39.27 -16.13 1.89
N GLY A 67 37.97 -16.23 2.18
CA GLY A 67 37.15 -17.41 1.84
C GLY A 67 37.46 -18.66 2.67
N ARG A 68 38.27 -18.54 3.74
CA ARG A 68 38.67 -19.62 4.65
C ARG A 68 37.62 -19.82 5.74
N THR A 69 36.43 -20.21 5.33
CA THR A 69 35.22 -20.24 6.18
C THR A 69 35.33 -21.20 7.36
N GLY A 70 36.00 -22.36 7.19
CA GLY A 70 36.19 -23.34 8.26
C GLY A 70 37.04 -22.79 9.40
N GLU A 71 38.16 -22.17 9.07
CA GLU A 71 39.05 -21.54 10.04
C GLU A 71 38.39 -20.33 10.71
N ALA A 72 37.65 -19.52 9.95
CA ALA A 72 36.86 -18.41 10.47
C ALA A 72 35.85 -18.89 11.52
N ALA A 73 35.09 -19.95 11.23
CA ALA A 73 34.13 -20.53 12.17
C ALA A 73 34.79 -20.98 13.49
N SER A 74 35.93 -21.66 13.40
CA SER A 74 36.68 -22.10 14.60
C SER A 74 37.15 -20.91 15.43
N ASP A 75 37.62 -19.84 14.80
CA ASP A 75 38.03 -18.63 15.51
C ASP A 75 36.87 -17.90 16.20
N PHE A 76 35.71 -17.79 15.56
CA PHE A 76 34.53 -17.23 16.22
C PHE A 76 34.05 -18.11 17.38
N ARG A 77 34.12 -19.45 17.27
CA ARG A 77 33.83 -20.34 18.40
C ARG A 77 34.78 -20.13 19.57
N ARG A 78 36.07 -19.91 19.30
CA ARG A 78 37.06 -19.58 20.36
C ARG A 78 36.78 -18.22 20.98
N SER A 79 36.40 -17.19 20.21
CA SER A 79 36.04 -15.88 20.78
C SER A 79 34.80 -15.96 21.68
N LEU A 80 33.82 -16.77 21.29
CA LEU A 80 32.63 -17.07 22.10
C LEU A 80 32.91 -17.95 23.32
N GLY A 81 34.05 -18.64 23.37
CA GLY A 81 34.39 -19.61 24.41
C GLY A 81 33.70 -20.98 24.25
N VAL A 82 33.19 -21.28 23.05
CA VAL A 82 32.64 -22.60 22.68
C VAL A 82 33.77 -23.60 22.46
N GLU A 83 34.85 -23.17 21.79
CA GLU A 83 36.08 -23.94 21.62
C GLU A 83 37.17 -23.40 22.56
N ARG A 84 38.06 -24.28 23.02
CA ARG A 84 39.24 -23.87 23.80
C ARG A 84 40.18 -23.03 22.94
N GLY A 85 40.75 -21.98 23.52
CA GLY A 85 41.80 -21.17 22.89
C GLY A 85 41.88 -19.76 23.47
N ALA A 86 40.75 -19.07 23.62
CA ALA A 86 40.74 -17.75 24.23
C ALA A 86 40.89 -17.84 25.76
N ARG A 87 41.76 -17.01 26.34
CA ARG A 87 41.94 -16.87 27.80
C ARG A 87 40.69 -16.33 28.49
N LEU A 88 40.04 -15.38 27.84
CA LEU A 88 38.78 -14.77 28.26
C LEU A 88 37.78 -14.92 27.12
N ARG A 89 36.53 -15.26 27.44
CA ARG A 89 35.43 -15.34 26.48
C ARG A 89 34.62 -14.05 26.45
N ASN A 90 34.09 -13.72 25.29
CA ASN A 90 33.04 -12.71 25.17
C ASN A 90 31.96 -13.20 24.20
N SER A 91 30.86 -13.69 24.76
CA SER A 91 29.77 -14.29 24.00
C SER A 91 28.66 -13.31 23.60
N ARG A 92 28.84 -12.01 23.87
CA ARG A 92 27.86 -10.96 23.57
C ARG A 92 28.22 -10.22 22.29
N ASP A 93 27.29 -10.19 21.36
CA ASP A 93 27.25 -9.31 20.22
C ASP A 93 26.95 -7.89 20.69
N MET A 94 27.73 -6.91 20.21
CA MET A 94 27.58 -5.50 20.54
C MET A 94 28.29 -4.62 19.50
N TRP A 95 27.76 -3.43 19.26
CA TRP A 95 28.38 -2.48 18.34
C TRP A 95 29.77 -2.03 18.77
N ARG A 96 30.06 -2.01 20.08
CA ARG A 96 31.33 -1.49 20.58
C ARG A 96 31.80 -2.29 21.79
N ALA A 97 32.72 -3.22 21.56
CA ALA A 97 33.24 -4.10 22.59
C ALA A 97 34.59 -3.62 23.11
N ARG A 98 34.68 -3.34 24.40
CA ARG A 98 35.94 -2.91 25.03
C ARG A 98 36.94 -4.08 25.09
N THR A 99 38.18 -3.85 24.69
CA THR A 99 39.25 -4.85 24.76
C THR A 99 40.15 -4.62 25.98
N TYR A 100 41.23 -3.85 25.83
CA TYR A 100 42.12 -3.44 26.91
C TYR A 100 42.28 -1.91 26.91
N GLY A 101 42.39 -1.32 28.11
CA GLY A 101 42.55 0.12 28.26
C GLY A 101 41.38 0.90 27.63
N LEU A 102 41.71 1.76 26.65
CA LEU A 102 40.77 2.61 25.90
C LEU A 102 40.51 2.09 24.47
N HIS A 103 40.91 0.86 24.15
CA HIS A 103 40.70 0.26 22.83
C HIS A 103 39.34 -0.47 22.74
N PHE A 104 38.71 -0.35 21.59
CA PHE A 104 37.41 -0.96 21.28
C PHE A 104 37.48 -1.71 19.96
N VAL A 105 36.77 -2.83 19.89
CA VAL A 105 36.39 -3.49 18.64
C VAL A 105 35.03 -2.96 18.25
N GLU A 106 34.98 -2.28 17.12
CA GLU A 106 33.73 -1.84 16.50
C GLU A 106 33.07 -3.03 15.80
N ALA A 107 31.74 -3.05 15.84
CA ALA A 107 30.89 -4.11 15.32
C ALA A 107 31.36 -5.52 15.72
N TYR A 108 31.47 -5.79 17.03
CA TYR A 108 31.76 -7.11 17.56
C TYR A 108 30.51 -8.00 17.55
N PHE A 109 30.36 -8.84 16.52
CA PHE A 109 29.20 -9.74 16.37
C PHE A 109 29.66 -11.19 16.14
N PRO A 110 30.32 -11.82 17.11
CA PRO A 110 30.84 -13.18 16.95
C PRO A 110 29.75 -14.22 16.70
N ASN A 111 28.54 -14.08 17.27
CA ASN A 111 27.45 -15.02 16.99
C ASN A 111 26.93 -14.85 15.56
N ARG A 112 26.77 -13.60 15.10
CA ARG A 112 26.42 -13.30 13.71
C ARG A 112 27.39 -13.93 12.73
N GLU A 113 28.68 -13.63 12.88
CA GLU A 113 29.69 -14.07 11.91
C GLU A 113 29.92 -15.58 11.97
N LEU A 114 29.82 -16.19 13.16
CA LEU A 114 29.79 -17.65 13.26
C LEU A 114 28.58 -18.24 12.51
N GLY A 115 27.40 -17.67 12.71
CA GLY A 115 26.18 -18.09 11.99
C GLY A 115 26.33 -17.99 10.48
N VAL A 116 26.96 -16.93 9.97
CA VAL A 116 27.29 -16.78 8.55
C VAL A 116 28.24 -17.88 8.09
N CYS A 117 29.35 -18.12 8.80
CA CYS A 117 30.27 -19.19 8.43
C CYS A 117 29.59 -20.56 8.40
N LEU A 118 28.72 -20.84 9.36
CA LEU A 118 27.99 -22.11 9.43
C LEU A 118 27.03 -22.27 8.25
N TYR A 119 26.37 -21.20 7.81
CA TYR A 119 25.54 -21.21 6.61
C TYR A 119 26.36 -21.59 5.37
N GLU A 120 27.50 -20.93 5.17
CA GLU A 120 28.41 -21.19 4.04
C GLU A 120 28.97 -22.63 4.07
N LEU A 121 29.14 -23.21 5.26
CA LEU A 121 29.55 -24.61 5.45
C LEU A 121 28.39 -25.62 5.31
N GLY A 122 27.17 -25.18 4.99
CA GLY A 122 25.99 -26.04 4.84
C GLY A 122 25.39 -26.53 6.17
N LYS A 123 25.79 -25.96 7.31
CA LYS A 123 25.34 -26.34 8.66
C LYS A 123 24.17 -25.46 9.09
N TYR A 124 23.04 -25.60 8.39
CA TYR A 124 21.91 -24.66 8.47
C TYR A 124 21.24 -24.60 9.85
N GLU A 125 21.10 -25.72 10.55
CA GLU A 125 20.52 -25.78 11.90
C GLU A 125 21.38 -25.01 12.92
N GLU A 126 22.70 -25.19 12.87
CA GLU A 126 23.60 -24.47 13.74
C GLU A 126 23.66 -22.98 13.38
N ALA A 127 23.63 -22.65 12.08
CA ALA A 127 23.59 -21.29 11.58
C ALA A 127 22.37 -20.54 12.11
N GLU A 128 21.16 -21.12 11.98
CA GLU A 128 19.91 -20.57 12.48
C GLU A 128 20.02 -20.24 13.98
N ARG A 129 20.49 -21.19 14.80
CA ARG A 129 20.66 -20.99 16.25
C ARG A 129 21.55 -19.79 16.59
N TYR A 130 22.72 -19.67 15.97
CA TYR A 130 23.64 -18.56 16.29
C TYR A 130 23.14 -17.21 15.76
N LEU A 131 22.44 -17.19 14.62
CA LEU A 131 21.84 -15.97 14.07
C LEU A 131 20.67 -15.50 14.93
N GLU A 132 19.87 -16.41 15.49
CA GLU A 132 18.82 -16.06 16.47
C GLU A 132 19.40 -15.52 17.78
N ILE A 133 20.48 -16.12 18.30
CA ILE A 133 21.21 -15.59 19.46
C ILE A 133 21.71 -14.17 19.18
N SER A 134 22.32 -13.96 18.01
CA SER A 134 22.80 -12.64 17.58
C SER A 134 21.68 -11.61 17.56
N LEU A 135 20.55 -11.92 16.91
CA LEU A 135 19.40 -11.02 16.82
C LEU A 135 18.72 -10.75 18.17
N GLY A 136 18.75 -11.72 19.09
CA GLY A 136 18.27 -11.55 20.46
C GLY A 136 19.17 -10.65 21.31
N GLN A 137 20.44 -10.47 20.93
CA GLN A 137 21.38 -9.58 21.61
C GLN A 137 21.42 -8.19 20.99
N GLU A 138 21.56 -8.11 19.66
CA GLU A 138 21.68 -6.85 18.93
C GLU A 138 21.09 -6.97 17.50
N PRO A 139 20.14 -6.11 17.10
CA PRO A 139 19.56 -6.15 15.77
C PRO A 139 20.61 -5.93 14.67
N SER A 140 20.61 -6.82 13.67
CA SER A 140 21.51 -6.72 12.52
C SER A 140 20.81 -7.15 11.23
N GLY A 141 20.81 -6.27 10.22
CA GLY A 141 20.28 -6.60 8.90
C GLY A 141 20.99 -7.79 8.24
N ARG A 142 22.31 -7.91 8.44
CA ARG A 142 23.10 -9.06 7.97
C ARG A 142 22.65 -10.35 8.66
N ALA A 143 22.40 -10.32 9.98
CA ALA A 143 21.90 -11.50 10.69
C ALA A 143 20.50 -11.93 10.19
N LYS A 144 19.58 -10.97 9.99
CA LYS A 144 18.24 -11.25 9.42
C LYS A 144 18.32 -11.88 8.03
N HIS A 145 19.18 -11.33 7.16
CA HIS A 145 19.40 -11.85 5.82
C HIS A 145 19.85 -13.31 5.82
N TYR A 146 20.93 -13.63 6.54
CA TYR A 146 21.44 -15.00 6.61
C TYR A 146 20.49 -15.95 7.34
N LEU A 147 19.70 -15.46 8.30
CA LEU A 147 18.70 -16.29 8.99
C LEU A 147 17.60 -16.74 8.02
N ASN A 148 17.11 -15.84 7.15
CA ASN A 148 16.18 -16.19 6.08
C ASN A 148 16.81 -17.22 5.12
N LEU A 149 18.08 -17.05 4.74
CA LEU A 149 18.77 -18.00 3.87
C LEU A 149 18.93 -19.38 4.51
N ALA A 150 19.32 -19.45 5.78
CA ALA A 150 19.48 -20.70 6.52
C ALA A 150 18.13 -21.43 6.66
N ARG A 151 17.07 -20.71 7.04
CA ARG A 151 15.70 -21.25 7.14
C ARG A 151 15.19 -21.74 5.78
N HIS A 152 15.41 -20.98 4.71
CA HIS A 152 15.07 -21.41 3.35
C HIS A 152 15.77 -22.74 3.00
N LYS A 153 17.08 -22.85 3.23
CA LYS A 153 17.85 -24.06 2.91
C LYS A 153 17.41 -25.27 3.75
N LYS A 154 17.13 -25.07 5.04
CA LYS A 154 16.59 -26.09 5.94
C LYS A 154 15.24 -26.63 5.49
N MET A 155 14.37 -25.75 4.98
CA MET A 155 13.05 -26.12 4.48
C MET A 155 13.06 -26.60 3.02
N ALA A 156 14.17 -26.44 2.30
CA ALA A 156 14.26 -26.81 0.90
C ALA A 156 14.04 -28.32 0.73
N GLY A 157 13.14 -28.70 -0.18
CA GLY A 157 12.74 -30.10 -0.40
C GLY A 157 11.61 -30.59 0.50
N MET A 158 11.21 -29.85 1.53
CA MET A 158 10.03 -30.18 2.33
C MET A 158 8.74 -29.88 1.56
N ARG A 159 7.78 -30.82 1.59
CA ARG A 159 6.43 -30.62 1.05
C ARG A 159 5.55 -29.91 2.09
N LEU A 160 5.67 -28.58 2.17
CA LEU A 160 4.80 -27.76 3.00
C LEU A 160 3.67 -27.14 2.14
N PRO A 161 2.50 -26.83 2.73
CA PRO A 161 1.44 -26.10 2.03
C PRO A 161 1.87 -24.65 1.71
N PRO A 162 1.22 -24.00 0.73
CA PRO A 162 1.37 -22.56 0.50
C PRO A 162 0.86 -21.76 1.72
N PRO A 163 1.21 -20.46 1.83
CA PRO A 163 0.73 -19.62 2.93
C PRO A 163 -0.80 -19.46 2.90
N GLU A 164 -1.41 -19.21 4.04
CA GLU A 164 -2.82 -18.85 4.20
C GLU A 164 -2.96 -17.32 4.35
N ILE A 165 -4.07 -16.76 3.87
CA ILE A 165 -4.42 -15.35 4.06
C ILE A 165 -5.81 -15.29 4.70
N LYS A 166 -5.88 -14.76 5.92
CA LYS A 166 -7.13 -14.50 6.63
C LYS A 166 -7.39 -13.00 6.64
N VAL A 167 -8.46 -12.57 5.97
CA VAL A 167 -8.90 -11.16 5.96
C VAL A 167 -9.97 -11.00 7.05
N VAL A 168 -9.67 -10.21 8.07
CA VAL A 168 -10.56 -9.95 9.22
C VAL A 168 -11.53 -8.82 8.90
N SER A 169 -11.08 -7.79 8.20
CA SER A 169 -11.91 -6.66 7.77
C SER A 169 -11.66 -6.36 6.31
N GLY A 170 -12.76 -6.11 5.60
CA GLY A 170 -12.71 -5.85 4.18
C GLY A 170 -12.71 -7.11 3.31
N ASP A 171 -13.12 -8.29 3.81
CA ASP A 171 -13.15 -9.51 2.98
C ASP A 171 -14.33 -9.53 2.00
N GLY A 172 -14.26 -10.44 1.02
CA GLY A 172 -15.37 -10.81 0.15
C GLY A 172 -15.84 -9.70 -0.78
N PHE A 173 -17.11 -9.79 -1.18
CA PHE A 173 -17.80 -8.83 -2.03
C PHE A 173 -18.73 -7.96 -1.18
N SER A 174 -18.67 -6.64 -1.34
CA SER A 174 -19.66 -5.74 -0.73
C SER A 174 -19.82 -4.42 -1.49
N TYR A 175 -20.99 -3.81 -1.35
CA TYR A 175 -21.26 -2.43 -1.76
C TYR A 175 -20.81 -1.48 -0.65
N THR A 176 -20.44 -0.25 -1.00
CA THR A 176 -20.08 0.77 0.00
C THR A 176 -20.22 2.17 -0.56
N ARG A 177 -20.72 3.08 0.30
CA ARG A 177 -20.69 4.52 0.07
C ARG A 177 -19.40 5.21 0.53
N GLU A 178 -18.47 4.45 1.10
CA GLU A 178 -17.20 5.00 1.56
C GLU A 178 -16.25 5.26 0.40
N ARG A 179 -15.34 6.23 0.57
CA ARG A 179 -14.30 6.57 -0.41
C ARG A 179 -12.99 5.80 -0.18
N GLY A 180 -12.93 4.99 0.86
CA GLY A 180 -11.77 4.17 1.18
C GLY A 180 -12.19 2.86 1.81
N LEU A 181 -11.29 1.89 1.72
CA LEU A 181 -11.45 0.56 2.29
C LEU A 181 -10.24 0.27 3.17
N THR A 182 -10.45 -0.05 4.43
CA THR A 182 -9.38 -0.62 5.26
C THR A 182 -9.42 -2.14 5.12
N VAL A 183 -8.38 -2.71 4.53
CA VAL A 183 -8.19 -4.16 4.45
C VAL A 183 -7.24 -4.55 5.57
N LYS A 184 -7.72 -5.41 6.47
CA LYS A 184 -6.96 -5.89 7.64
C LYS A 184 -7.00 -7.40 7.71
N GLY A 185 -5.88 -8.03 8.05
CA GLY A 185 -5.80 -9.47 8.15
C GLY A 185 -4.45 -9.97 8.62
N GLU A 186 -4.23 -11.26 8.43
CA GLU A 186 -2.97 -11.95 8.73
C GLU A 186 -2.64 -12.93 7.59
N ALA A 187 -1.38 -12.92 7.17
CA ALA A 187 -0.83 -13.97 6.33
C ALA A 187 -0.02 -14.92 7.22
N SER A 188 -0.18 -16.23 7.09
CA SER A 188 0.56 -17.18 7.92
C SER A 188 0.88 -18.47 7.18
N GLY A 189 1.90 -19.20 7.63
CA GLY A 189 2.22 -20.49 7.02
C GLY A 189 3.52 -21.10 7.51
N PRO A 190 3.67 -22.43 7.39
CA PRO A 190 4.86 -23.16 7.84
C PRO A 190 6.12 -22.79 7.07
N GLY A 191 6.00 -22.23 5.85
CA GLY A 191 7.13 -21.78 5.04
C GLY A 191 7.71 -20.40 5.42
N LEU A 192 7.17 -19.75 6.47
CA LEU A 192 7.50 -18.39 6.92
C LEU A 192 7.25 -17.31 5.86
N ILE A 193 6.41 -16.33 6.20
CA ILE A 193 6.04 -15.24 5.31
C ILE A 193 7.25 -14.34 5.04
N SER A 194 7.68 -14.28 3.78
CA SER A 194 8.83 -13.51 3.30
C SER A 194 8.44 -12.31 2.44
N GLY A 195 7.19 -12.28 1.96
CA GLY A 195 6.66 -11.19 1.16
C GLY A 195 5.16 -11.06 1.33
N LEU A 196 4.69 -9.81 1.34
CA LEU A 196 3.28 -9.49 1.43
C LEU A 196 2.99 -8.27 0.56
N THR A 197 1.92 -8.33 -0.23
CA THR A 197 1.47 -7.22 -1.07
C THR A 197 -0.02 -7.01 -0.83
N VAL A 198 -0.42 -5.78 -0.53
CA VAL A 198 -1.82 -5.41 -0.28
C VAL A 198 -2.19 -4.27 -1.22
N GLY A 199 -3.13 -4.51 -2.15
CA GLY A 199 -3.58 -3.52 -3.12
C GLY A 199 -2.47 -3.05 -4.06
N GLY A 200 -1.59 -3.97 -4.49
CA GLY A 200 -0.50 -3.68 -5.42
C GLY A 200 0.74 -3.02 -4.79
N ARG A 201 0.75 -2.76 -3.48
CA ARG A 201 1.91 -2.22 -2.75
C ARG A 201 2.54 -3.30 -1.87
N ALA A 202 3.85 -3.48 -1.97
CA ALA A 202 4.58 -4.42 -1.11
C ALA A 202 4.67 -3.88 0.33
N GLU A 203 4.61 -4.78 1.31
CA GLU A 203 5.04 -4.53 2.68
C GLU A 203 6.52 -4.89 2.82
N PHE A 204 7.26 -4.10 3.59
CA PHE A 204 8.67 -4.35 3.84
C PHE A 204 8.82 -5.39 4.96
N ILE A 205 9.40 -6.54 4.64
CA ILE A 205 9.64 -7.64 5.56
C ILE A 205 11.13 -7.97 5.54
N GLU A 206 11.85 -7.62 6.61
CA GLU A 206 13.29 -7.92 6.71
C GLU A 206 13.55 -9.37 7.14
N LEU A 207 12.75 -9.86 8.09
CA LEU A 207 12.88 -11.20 8.66
C LEU A 207 11.57 -11.95 8.47
N ALA A 208 11.65 -13.11 7.82
CA ALA A 208 10.47 -13.92 7.59
C ALA A 208 9.95 -14.51 8.91
N ALA A 209 8.63 -14.57 9.05
CA ALA A 209 7.96 -14.96 10.28
C ALA A 209 6.78 -15.93 10.02
N PRO A 210 6.37 -16.75 11.00
CA PRO A 210 5.28 -17.71 10.81
C PRO A 210 3.93 -17.08 10.48
N ALA A 211 3.71 -15.87 10.97
CA ALA A 211 2.51 -15.08 10.77
C ALA A 211 2.86 -13.60 10.67
N MET A 212 2.23 -12.88 9.74
CA MET A 212 2.45 -11.45 9.48
C MET A 212 1.10 -10.72 9.38
N PRO A 213 0.77 -9.88 10.37
CA PRO A 213 -0.43 -9.06 10.30
C PRO A 213 -0.25 -7.97 9.24
N PHE A 214 -1.34 -7.56 8.63
CA PHE A 214 -1.38 -6.42 7.72
C PHE A 214 -2.62 -5.57 7.92
N GLU A 215 -2.44 -4.27 7.66
CA GLU A 215 -3.51 -3.31 7.67
C GLU A 215 -3.20 -2.22 6.63
N ARG A 216 -4.13 -2.01 5.70
CA ARG A 216 -3.93 -0.98 4.68
C ARG A 216 -5.24 -0.30 4.29
N ARG A 217 -5.18 1.03 4.28
CA ARG A 217 -6.24 1.87 3.72
C ARG A 217 -6.04 2.05 2.22
N LEU A 218 -6.97 1.53 1.44
CA LEU A 218 -7.04 1.58 -0.01
C LEU A 218 -8.02 2.69 -0.42
N ARG A 219 -7.68 3.47 -1.45
CA ARG A 219 -8.60 4.46 -2.01
C ARG A 219 -9.53 3.78 -3.01
N LEU A 220 -10.82 4.07 -2.90
CA LEU A 220 -11.82 3.59 -3.84
C LEU A 220 -12.05 4.65 -4.92
N ALA A 221 -12.28 4.18 -6.14
CA ALA A 221 -12.90 4.98 -7.19
C ALA A 221 -14.27 4.37 -7.50
N ALA A 222 -15.19 5.19 -8.00
CA ALA A 222 -16.55 4.75 -8.32
C ALA A 222 -16.55 3.50 -9.21
N GLY A 223 -17.54 2.64 -8.99
CA GLY A 223 -17.69 1.35 -9.65
C GLY A 223 -16.98 0.19 -8.93
N THR A 224 -16.85 -0.92 -9.65
CA THR A 224 -16.27 -2.16 -9.11
C THR A 224 -14.74 -2.10 -9.10
N LYS A 225 -14.14 -2.40 -7.95
CA LYS A 225 -12.70 -2.50 -7.75
C LYS A 225 -12.33 -3.79 -7.05
N THR A 226 -11.29 -4.45 -7.57
CA THR A 226 -10.71 -5.65 -6.99
C THR A 226 -9.33 -5.32 -6.45
N PHE A 227 -9.12 -5.59 -5.17
CA PHE A 227 -7.83 -5.46 -4.50
C PHE A 227 -7.27 -6.85 -4.22
N ARG A 228 -6.00 -7.06 -4.57
CA ARG A 228 -5.32 -8.33 -4.31
C ARG A 228 -4.48 -8.24 -3.04
N VAL A 229 -4.62 -9.23 -2.18
CA VAL A 229 -3.69 -9.54 -1.09
C VAL A 229 -2.88 -10.75 -1.54
N VAL A 230 -1.56 -10.59 -1.62
CA VAL A 230 -0.64 -11.65 -2.07
C VAL A 230 0.38 -11.91 -0.97
N ALA A 231 0.42 -13.14 -0.47
CA ALA A 231 1.42 -13.59 0.49
C ALA A 231 2.39 -14.54 -0.20
N ARG A 232 3.68 -14.42 0.12
CA ARG A 232 4.75 -15.29 -0.36
C ARG A 232 5.58 -15.79 0.81
N ASP A 233 5.95 -17.06 0.80
CA ASP A 233 6.80 -17.65 1.83
C ASP A 233 8.29 -17.70 1.42
N LEU A 234 9.19 -18.21 2.28
CA LEU A 234 10.61 -18.31 1.94
C LEU A 234 10.87 -19.23 0.74
N LEU A 235 10.06 -20.28 0.56
CA LEU A 235 10.19 -21.23 -0.56
C LEU A 235 9.60 -20.69 -1.87
N GLY A 236 9.15 -19.44 -1.90
CA GLY A 236 8.61 -18.78 -3.10
C GLY A 236 7.17 -19.16 -3.43
N ARG A 237 6.49 -19.98 -2.60
CA ARG A 237 5.08 -20.32 -2.80
C ARG A 237 4.22 -19.11 -2.49
N GLN A 238 3.10 -18.99 -3.19
CA GLN A 238 2.23 -17.82 -3.11
C GLN A 238 0.77 -18.21 -2.95
N THR A 239 0.05 -17.35 -2.24
CA THR A 239 -1.41 -17.37 -2.15
C THR A 239 -1.94 -15.98 -2.46
N VAL A 240 -3.07 -15.93 -3.17
CA VAL A 240 -3.73 -14.69 -3.57
C VAL A 240 -5.15 -14.70 -3.00
N ARG A 241 -5.55 -13.60 -2.38
CA ARG A 241 -6.93 -13.35 -1.93
C ARG A 241 -7.42 -12.07 -2.57
N ASP A 242 -8.55 -12.17 -3.26
CA ASP A 242 -9.21 -11.03 -3.88
C ASP A 242 -10.27 -10.45 -2.95
N VAL A 243 -10.24 -9.12 -2.81
CA VAL A 243 -11.21 -8.31 -2.08
C VAL A 243 -11.94 -7.44 -3.09
N VAL A 244 -13.25 -7.61 -3.23
CA VAL A 244 -14.05 -6.91 -4.24
C VAL A 244 -14.94 -5.87 -3.57
N ARG A 245 -14.86 -4.62 -4.01
CA ARG A 245 -15.74 -3.54 -3.55
C ARG A 245 -16.41 -2.86 -4.71
N VAL A 246 -17.70 -2.63 -4.56
CA VAL A 246 -18.48 -1.77 -5.46
C VAL A 246 -18.69 -0.45 -4.73
N ALA A 247 -17.98 0.58 -5.17
CA ALA A 247 -18.07 1.91 -4.57
C ALA A 247 -19.11 2.74 -5.34
N ASP A 248 -20.15 3.16 -4.64
CA ASP A 248 -21.19 4.02 -5.19
C ASP A 248 -21.46 5.18 -4.24
N TRP A 249 -21.48 6.39 -4.78
CA TRP A 249 -21.65 7.63 -4.02
C TRP A 249 -22.85 8.44 -4.50
N GLN A 250 -23.62 7.91 -5.45
CA GLN A 250 -24.82 8.55 -5.95
C GLN A 250 -26.03 7.97 -5.21
N PRO A 251 -26.93 8.82 -4.70
CA PRO A 251 -28.19 8.32 -4.18
C PRO A 251 -29.08 7.81 -5.33
N PRO A 252 -30.02 6.90 -5.04
CA PRO A 252 -31.01 6.50 -6.02
C PRO A 252 -31.82 7.72 -6.49
N CYS A 253 -32.32 7.68 -7.72
CA CYS A 253 -33.20 8.72 -8.25
C CYS A 253 -34.65 8.23 -8.28
N PHE A 254 -35.61 9.15 -8.12
CA PHE A 254 -37.03 8.86 -8.26
C PHE A 254 -37.64 9.79 -9.31
N SER A 255 -38.30 9.21 -10.30
CA SER A 255 -38.98 9.95 -11.37
C SER A 255 -40.48 9.68 -11.32
N VAL A 256 -41.26 10.75 -11.16
CA VAL A 256 -42.73 10.67 -11.25
C VAL A 256 -43.12 10.57 -12.73
N ARG A 257 -43.93 9.56 -13.06
CA ARG A 257 -44.47 9.34 -14.41
C ARG A 257 -45.90 9.85 -14.56
N GLY A 258 -46.64 9.97 -13.46
CA GLY A 258 -47.98 10.52 -13.44
C GLY A 258 -48.56 10.59 -12.04
N GLY A 259 -49.54 11.47 -11.85
CA GLY A 259 -50.30 11.62 -10.63
C GLY A 259 -51.79 11.76 -10.94
N ALA A 260 -52.65 11.20 -10.09
CA ALA A 260 -54.08 11.43 -10.17
C ALA A 260 -54.64 11.69 -8.77
N ALA A 261 -55.38 12.79 -8.61
CA ALA A 261 -56.08 13.09 -7.37
C ALA A 261 -57.46 12.41 -7.38
N LYS A 262 -57.77 11.65 -6.33
CA LYS A 262 -59.09 11.05 -6.11
C LYS A 262 -59.43 11.08 -4.61
N ASN A 263 -60.61 11.60 -4.27
CA ASN A 263 -61.12 11.63 -2.89
C ASN A 263 -60.16 12.29 -1.86
N GLY A 264 -59.39 13.30 -2.27
CA GLY A 264 -58.43 13.97 -1.37
C GLY A 264 -57.11 13.21 -1.15
N GLU A 265 -56.84 12.16 -1.91
CA GLU A 265 -55.55 11.46 -1.97
C GLU A 265 -54.99 11.52 -3.39
N TRP A 266 -53.66 11.47 -3.50
CA TRP A 266 -52.94 11.36 -4.75
C TRP A 266 -52.49 9.92 -4.96
N THR A 267 -52.75 9.37 -6.14
CA THR A 267 -52.10 8.14 -6.62
C THR A 267 -50.97 8.55 -7.54
N VAL A 268 -49.72 8.29 -7.15
CA VAL A 268 -48.51 8.70 -7.86
C VAL A 268 -47.82 7.47 -8.43
N ALA A 269 -47.74 7.40 -9.74
CA ALA A 269 -46.94 6.39 -10.44
C ALA A 269 -45.55 6.94 -10.70
N GLY A 270 -44.51 6.19 -10.35
CA GLY A 270 -43.13 6.58 -10.57
C GLY A 270 -42.18 5.40 -10.70
N VAL A 271 -40.92 5.70 -10.97
CA VAL A 271 -39.84 4.71 -11.00
C VAL A 271 -38.69 5.21 -10.15
N CYS A 272 -38.22 4.36 -9.25
CA CYS A 272 -36.97 4.55 -8.55
C CYS A 272 -35.85 3.81 -9.29
N ARG A 273 -34.73 4.47 -9.56
CA ARG A 273 -33.60 3.90 -10.31
C ARG A 273 -32.28 4.13 -9.59
N ASP A 274 -31.40 3.15 -9.70
CA ASP A 274 -30.03 3.21 -9.21
C ASP A 274 -29.10 2.36 -10.08
N ASP A 275 -27.86 2.81 -10.29
CA ASP A 275 -26.89 2.13 -11.16
C ASP A 275 -26.29 0.86 -10.53
N PHE A 276 -26.38 0.70 -9.21
CA PHE A 276 -25.92 -0.48 -8.47
C PHE A 276 -27.04 -1.23 -7.75
N GLY A 277 -28.26 -0.70 -7.83
CA GLY A 277 -29.50 -1.33 -7.47
C GLY A 277 -30.17 -0.66 -6.27
N VAL A 278 -31.49 -0.61 -6.33
CA VAL A 278 -32.34 -0.13 -5.25
C VAL A 278 -32.48 -1.23 -4.20
N ALA A 279 -32.23 -0.90 -2.93
CA ALA A 279 -32.37 -1.82 -1.81
C ALA A 279 -33.73 -1.69 -1.13
N GLU A 280 -34.19 -0.46 -0.91
CA GLU A 280 -35.40 -0.19 -0.14
C GLU A 280 -36.11 1.08 -0.65
N ILE A 281 -37.45 1.05 -0.62
CA ILE A 281 -38.30 2.23 -0.80
C ILE A 281 -39.35 2.25 0.30
N LYS A 282 -39.51 3.40 0.95
CA LYS A 282 -40.48 3.66 2.02
C LYS A 282 -41.26 4.94 1.76
N LEU A 283 -42.54 4.94 2.13
CA LEU A 283 -43.41 6.11 2.14
C LEU A 283 -43.88 6.37 3.58
N ASP A 284 -43.54 7.54 4.14
CA ASP A 284 -43.77 7.88 5.55
C ASP A 284 -43.31 6.77 6.52
N GLY A 285 -42.16 6.18 6.22
CA GLY A 285 -41.57 5.08 6.99
C GLY A 285 -42.19 3.70 6.74
N LYS A 286 -43.32 3.60 6.04
CA LYS A 286 -43.94 2.33 5.64
C LYS A 286 -43.22 1.75 4.43
N MET A 287 -42.81 0.48 4.53
CA MET A 287 -42.16 -0.25 3.44
C MET A 287 -43.06 -0.35 2.21
N VAL A 288 -42.57 0.10 1.05
CA VAL A 288 -43.20 -0.05 -0.26
C VAL A 288 -42.49 -1.13 -1.08
N PHE A 289 -41.16 -1.16 -1.00
CA PHE A 289 -40.33 -2.12 -1.71
C PHE A 289 -39.13 -2.51 -0.85
N SER A 290 -38.82 -3.81 -0.82
CA SER A 290 -37.62 -4.37 -0.22
C SER A 290 -36.99 -5.33 -1.22
N GLY A 291 -35.78 -5.02 -1.68
CA GLY A 291 -35.04 -5.86 -2.60
C GLY A 291 -34.31 -6.97 -1.86
N GLU A 292 -34.87 -8.18 -1.82
CA GLU A 292 -34.15 -9.38 -1.37
C GLU A 292 -33.35 -9.98 -2.53
N GLY A 293 -32.01 -9.96 -2.45
CA GLY A 293 -31.13 -10.52 -3.49
C GLY A 293 -30.94 -9.64 -4.74
N GLY A 294 -29.96 -10.00 -5.58
CA GLY A 294 -29.37 -9.30 -6.76
C GLY A 294 -30.10 -8.16 -7.52
N GLY A 295 -29.32 -7.16 -7.97
CA GLY A 295 -29.43 -6.31 -9.18
C GLY A 295 -30.75 -5.67 -9.62
N ILE A 296 -31.65 -5.22 -8.75
CA ILE A 296 -32.85 -4.47 -9.20
C ILE A 296 -32.47 -2.99 -9.41
N PHE A 297 -32.15 -2.63 -10.64
CA PHE A 297 -31.71 -1.27 -11.02
C PHE A 297 -32.88 -0.29 -11.20
N GLU A 298 -34.08 -0.78 -11.50
CA GLU A 298 -35.28 0.02 -11.67
C GLU A 298 -36.46 -0.64 -10.95
N VAL A 299 -37.17 0.14 -10.12
CA VAL A 299 -38.34 -0.29 -9.36
C VAL A 299 -39.52 0.62 -9.70
N PRO A 300 -40.49 0.15 -10.49
CA PRO A 300 -41.75 0.86 -10.64
C PRO A 300 -42.54 0.79 -9.34
N VAL A 301 -43.08 1.93 -8.91
CA VAL A 301 -43.90 2.05 -7.70
C VAL A 301 -45.16 2.85 -7.98
N GLU A 302 -46.24 2.44 -7.32
CA GLU A 302 -47.49 3.18 -7.26
C GLU A 302 -47.75 3.55 -5.79
N LEU A 303 -47.75 4.84 -5.51
CA LEU A 303 -47.76 5.38 -4.16
C LEU A 303 -49.09 6.09 -3.88
N ARG A 304 -49.69 5.83 -2.72
CA ARG A 304 -50.85 6.59 -2.23
C ARG A 304 -50.37 7.65 -1.26
N VAL A 305 -50.51 8.90 -1.66
CA VAL A 305 -49.99 10.07 -0.95
C VAL A 305 -51.18 10.90 -0.43
N PRO A 306 -51.29 11.16 0.89
CA PRO A 306 -52.33 12.02 1.45
C PRO A 306 -52.25 13.45 0.88
N ALA A 307 -53.35 14.21 0.90
CA ALA A 307 -53.34 15.63 0.51
C ALA A 307 -52.31 16.49 1.28
N ALA A 308 -52.00 16.13 2.53
CA ALA A 308 -50.97 16.80 3.34
C ALA A 308 -49.52 16.56 2.83
N GLY A 309 -49.37 15.64 1.87
CA GLY A 309 -48.10 15.13 1.37
C GLY A 309 -47.58 13.94 2.17
N ALA A 310 -46.55 13.30 1.63
CA ALA A 310 -45.83 12.18 2.23
C ALA A 310 -44.32 12.30 1.94
N THR A 311 -43.50 11.69 2.78
CA THR A 311 -42.05 11.61 2.58
C THR A 311 -41.70 10.28 1.93
N LEU A 312 -41.18 10.33 0.72
CA LEU A 312 -40.55 9.19 0.07
C LEU A 312 -39.09 9.11 0.51
N SER A 313 -38.67 7.92 0.92
CA SER A 313 -37.26 7.61 1.14
C SER A 313 -36.88 6.38 0.33
N ALA A 314 -35.75 6.44 -0.36
CA ALA A 314 -35.19 5.31 -1.08
C ALA A 314 -33.72 5.13 -0.70
N VAL A 315 -33.28 3.89 -0.57
CA VAL A 315 -31.91 3.52 -0.21
C VAL A 315 -31.38 2.53 -1.24
N ASP A 316 -30.17 2.77 -1.72
CA ASP A 316 -29.47 1.85 -2.63
C ASP A 316 -28.73 0.74 -1.85
N ARG A 317 -27.95 -0.09 -2.56
CA ARG A 317 -27.14 -1.15 -1.94
C ARG A 317 -25.89 -0.67 -1.22
N ALA A 318 -25.37 0.50 -1.57
CA ALA A 318 -24.22 1.12 -0.92
C ALA A 318 -24.63 1.88 0.37
N GLY A 319 -25.93 2.03 0.61
CA GLY A 319 -26.52 2.80 1.70
C GLY A 319 -26.65 4.30 1.41
N ASN A 320 -26.52 4.75 0.17
CA ASN A 320 -26.88 6.11 -0.20
C ASN A 320 -28.40 6.27 -0.15
N ARG A 321 -28.85 7.46 0.23
CA ARG A 321 -30.25 7.73 0.51
C ARG A 321 -30.76 8.92 -0.30
N LEU A 322 -31.91 8.72 -0.91
CA LEU A 322 -32.81 9.78 -1.38
C LEU A 322 -33.90 10.00 -0.34
N GLU A 323 -34.16 11.26 0.02
CA GLU A 323 -35.37 11.67 0.74
C GLU A 323 -36.01 12.82 -0.02
N CYS A 324 -37.28 12.69 -0.37
CA CYS A 324 -38.04 13.75 -1.01
C CYS A 324 -39.48 13.80 -0.49
N ARG A 325 -40.02 15.02 -0.40
CA ARG A 325 -41.43 15.25 -0.05
C ARG A 325 -42.25 15.23 -1.33
N ILE A 326 -43.30 14.41 -1.34
CA ILE A 326 -44.30 14.37 -2.39
C ILE A 326 -45.54 15.08 -1.85
N ASP A 327 -45.87 16.24 -2.40
CA ASP A 327 -47.08 16.99 -2.08
C ASP A 327 -47.73 17.57 -3.35
N ALA A 328 -48.88 18.21 -3.18
CA ALA A 328 -49.65 18.75 -4.30
C ALA A 328 -48.86 19.80 -5.11
N ALA A 329 -47.97 20.57 -4.47
CA ALA A 329 -47.15 21.56 -5.16
C ALA A 329 -46.08 20.88 -6.02
N ALA A 330 -45.40 19.87 -5.48
CA ALA A 330 -44.42 19.07 -6.21
C ALA A 330 -45.06 18.35 -7.42
N LEU A 331 -46.26 17.78 -7.25
CA LEU A 331 -46.98 17.09 -8.31
C LEU A 331 -47.50 18.04 -9.40
N ALA A 332 -48.02 19.22 -9.02
CA ALA A 332 -48.47 20.24 -9.97
C ALA A 332 -47.31 20.79 -10.80
N GLN A 333 -46.11 20.92 -10.21
CA GLN A 333 -44.91 21.32 -10.95
C GLN A 333 -44.49 20.26 -11.97
N VAL A 334 -44.54 18.97 -11.60
CA VAL A 334 -44.23 17.87 -12.53
C VAL A 334 -45.23 17.81 -13.68
N GLU A 335 -46.53 18.02 -13.42
CA GLU A 335 -47.55 18.10 -14.48
C GLU A 335 -47.30 19.29 -15.42
N ALA A 336 -46.95 20.46 -14.88
CA ALA A 336 -46.63 21.65 -15.66
C ALA A 336 -45.37 21.45 -16.54
N GLU A 337 -44.32 20.85 -16.00
CA GLU A 337 -43.09 20.54 -16.74
C GLU A 337 -43.32 19.47 -17.81
N SER A 338 -44.10 18.42 -17.48
CA SER A 338 -44.50 17.37 -18.44
C SER A 338 -45.34 17.94 -19.58
N TYR A 339 -46.26 18.86 -19.27
CA TYR A 339 -47.06 19.58 -20.27
C TYR A 339 -46.19 20.47 -21.16
N MET A 340 -45.22 21.19 -20.59
CA MET A 340 -44.30 22.03 -21.36
C MET A 340 -43.39 21.21 -22.28
N LEU A 341 -42.92 20.05 -21.84
CA LEU A 341 -42.14 19.11 -22.65
C LEU A 341 -42.99 18.48 -23.77
N ALA A 342 -44.21 18.03 -23.46
CA ALA A 342 -45.13 17.50 -24.46
C ALA A 342 -45.49 18.56 -25.51
N ARG A 343 -45.70 19.80 -25.08
CA ARG A 343 -45.95 20.95 -25.97
C ARG A 343 -44.73 21.26 -26.84
N ALA A 344 -43.52 21.26 -26.28
CA ALA A 344 -42.29 21.47 -27.04
C ALA A 344 -42.04 20.34 -28.06
N ALA A 345 -42.32 19.09 -27.71
CA ALA A 345 -42.25 17.95 -28.62
C ALA A 345 -43.30 18.04 -29.73
N ALA A 346 -44.54 18.46 -29.43
CA ALA A 346 -45.58 18.68 -30.42
C ALA A 346 -45.23 19.83 -31.38
N VAL A 347 -44.60 20.91 -30.88
CA VAL A 347 -44.07 22.00 -31.71
C VAL A 347 -42.95 21.51 -32.63
N ARG A 348 -42.04 20.65 -32.14
CA ARG A 348 -41.02 20.00 -32.98
C ARG A 348 -41.61 19.05 -34.02
N ALA A 349 -42.64 18.29 -33.68
CA ALA A 349 -43.34 17.41 -34.61
C ALA A 349 -44.14 18.18 -35.68
N GLY A 350 -44.57 19.42 -35.38
CA GLY A 350 -45.19 20.36 -36.32
C GLY A 350 -44.20 21.23 -37.11
N GLN A 351 -42.91 21.25 -36.74
CA GLN A 351 -41.85 21.94 -37.47
C GLN A 351 -40.97 20.92 -38.22
N SER A 352 -41.46 20.47 -39.38
CA SER A 352 -40.60 19.86 -40.40
C SER A 352 -39.79 20.95 -41.11
N SER A 353 -38.76 21.48 -40.46
CA SER A 353 -37.55 22.00 -41.12
C SER A 353 -36.54 22.55 -40.12
N GLY A 354 -35.40 21.86 -40.00
CA GLY A 354 -34.11 22.51 -39.75
C GLY A 354 -33.65 22.63 -38.29
N TRP A 355 -32.65 21.80 -37.98
CA TRP A 355 -31.61 21.94 -36.94
C TRP A 355 -31.82 21.33 -35.54
N SER A 356 -30.80 20.56 -35.15
CA SER A 356 -30.71 19.66 -34.00
C SER A 356 -30.39 20.43 -32.72
N TYR A 357 -31.14 20.16 -31.65
CA TYR A 357 -30.83 20.61 -30.30
C TYR A 357 -30.46 19.39 -29.45
N MET A 358 -29.22 18.92 -29.60
CA MET A 358 -28.69 17.71 -28.94
C MET A 358 -27.91 18.02 -27.66
N GLU A 359 -28.24 19.09 -26.92
CA GLU A 359 -27.56 19.42 -25.66
C GLU A 359 -28.53 20.07 -24.65
N ARG A 360 -29.16 19.25 -23.80
CA ARG A 360 -29.52 19.56 -22.39
C ARG A 360 -30.46 18.49 -21.82
N VAL A 361 -29.90 17.30 -21.54
CA VAL A 361 -30.45 16.38 -20.53
C VAL A 361 -29.26 15.78 -19.80
N GLU A 362 -28.60 16.60 -18.99
CA GLU A 362 -27.65 16.15 -17.97
C GLU A 362 -27.40 17.32 -17.02
N SER A 363 -28.21 17.42 -15.96
CA SER A 363 -27.81 17.93 -14.63
C SER A 363 -29.04 18.12 -13.73
N TRP A 364 -29.41 17.10 -12.97
CA TRP A 364 -29.83 17.34 -11.59
C TRP A 364 -28.64 16.99 -10.71
N SER A 365 -27.67 17.90 -10.68
CA SER A 365 -26.53 17.87 -9.75
C SER A 365 -26.69 19.03 -8.77
N CYS A 366 -26.91 18.67 -7.50
CA CYS A 366 -26.73 19.47 -6.28
C CYS A 366 -27.16 20.95 -6.32
N GLY A 367 -28.33 21.24 -5.75
CA GLY A 367 -28.82 22.59 -5.49
C GLY A 367 -29.12 22.89 -4.02
N LEU A 368 -28.17 22.70 -3.11
CA LEU A 368 -28.22 23.30 -1.78
C LEU A 368 -26.82 23.80 -1.37
N GLY A 369 -26.69 25.13 -1.25
CA GLY A 369 -25.62 25.77 -0.47
C GLY A 369 -24.63 26.63 -1.26
N ARG A 370 -25.00 27.86 -1.60
CA ARG A 370 -24.05 28.99 -1.65
C ARG A 370 -24.68 30.24 -1.06
N GLY A 371 -24.48 30.41 0.26
CA GLY A 371 -24.46 31.71 0.89
C GLY A 371 -23.05 32.30 0.77
N GLY A 372 -22.97 33.54 0.27
CA GLY A 372 -21.98 34.57 0.60
C GLY A 372 -20.50 34.30 0.33
N CYS A 373 -19.92 35.04 -0.61
CA CYS A 373 -18.73 35.87 -0.37
C CYS A 373 -18.32 36.66 -1.63
N GLY A 374 -18.42 37.99 -1.52
CA GLY A 374 -17.32 38.94 -1.77
C GLY A 374 -16.72 39.04 -3.17
N HIS A 375 -17.09 40.12 -3.87
CA HIS A 375 -16.33 40.75 -4.95
C HIS A 375 -14.94 41.21 -4.51
N ALA A 376 -13.91 40.87 -5.31
CA ALA A 376 -12.71 41.64 -5.69
C ALA A 376 -11.82 40.65 -6.47
N GLY A 377 -11.27 40.89 -7.66
CA GLY A 377 -10.88 42.08 -8.39
C GLY A 377 -9.66 41.65 -9.21
N PHE A 378 -9.78 41.57 -10.53
CA PHE A 378 -8.68 41.18 -11.44
C PHE A 378 -8.24 42.41 -12.23
N ARG A 379 -6.98 42.82 -12.08
CA ARG A 379 -6.22 43.58 -13.09
C ARG A 379 -4.74 43.18 -13.04
N ALA A 380 -4.24 42.84 -14.22
CA ALA A 380 -2.86 42.75 -14.74
C ALA A 380 -1.84 41.82 -14.04
#